data_AF-A0A1I2BV69-F1
#
_entry.id   AF-A0A1I2BV69-F1
#
_cell.length_a   1.000
_cell.length_b   1.000
_cell.length_c   1.000
_cell.angle_alpha   90.00
_cell.angle_beta   90.00
_cell.angle_gamma   90.00
#
_symmetry.space_group_name_H-M   'P 1'
#
loop_
_entity.id
_entity.type
_entity.pdbx_description
1 polymer ?
#
loop_
_entity_poly.entity_id
_entity_poly.type
_entity_poly.pdbx_seq_one_letter_code
_entity_poly.pdbx_strand_id
1 'polypeptide(L)'
;MENYHGKQSDIVYLVTNTKLMEEHNKEFVFTDGHAIMALSEFYKDLEDLARVDWSVMESKYWFDDADHPDRKRRRQAEFLVHQQVELSLFLGIGVYNQRMKETVNKILKEYHIEMNVLIRPQFYY
;
A
#
# COMPACT_ATOMS: atom_id res chain seq x y z
N MET A 1 -18.28 13.42 -10.02
CA MET A 1 -17.07 12.59 -9.87
C MET A 1 -17.25 11.41 -10.82
N GLU A 2 -16.42 11.30 -11.86
CA GLU A 2 -16.46 10.15 -12.76
C GLU A 2 -16.03 8.91 -12.00
N ASN A 3 -16.89 7.90 -11.96
CA ASN A 3 -16.54 6.61 -11.37
C ASN A 3 -15.51 5.94 -12.30
N TYR A 4 -14.38 5.54 -11.74
CA TYR A 4 -13.39 4.74 -12.46
C TYR A 4 -14.04 3.42 -12.90
N HIS A 5 -14.16 3.20 -14.21
CA HIS A 5 -14.77 2.00 -14.81
C HIS A 5 -13.76 0.87 -15.09
N GLY A 6 -12.53 0.97 -14.58
CA GLY A 6 -11.50 -0.06 -14.77
C GLY A 6 -11.78 -1.32 -13.96
N LYS A 7 -11.20 -2.43 -14.41
CA LYS A 7 -11.24 -3.70 -13.68
C LYS A 7 -10.14 -3.70 -12.62
N GLN A 8 -10.27 -4.52 -11.58
CA GLN A 8 -9.15 -4.72 -10.64
C GLN A 8 -7.87 -5.18 -11.33
N SER A 9 -7.99 -5.93 -12.43
CA SER A 9 -6.84 -6.33 -13.26
C SER A 9 -6.09 -5.16 -13.90
N ASP A 10 -6.68 -3.96 -13.87
CA ASP A 10 -6.09 -2.74 -14.39
C ASP A 10 -5.30 -1.95 -13.32
N ILE A 11 -5.42 -2.33 -12.03
CA ILE A 11 -4.71 -1.72 -10.91
C ILE A 11 -3.29 -2.31 -10.79
N VAL A 12 -2.31 -1.45 -10.50
CA VAL A 12 -0.94 -1.84 -10.18
C VAL A 12 -0.57 -1.35 -8.77
N TYR A 13 0.21 -2.13 -8.05
CA TYR A 13 0.70 -1.77 -6.72
C TYR A 13 2.19 -1.45 -6.78
N LEU A 14 2.58 -0.24 -6.42
CA LEU A 14 3.97 0.09 -6.15
C LEU A 14 4.30 -0.35 -4.72
N VAL A 15 5.30 -1.21 -4.56
CA VAL A 15 5.65 -1.82 -3.27
C VAL A 15 6.94 -1.21 -2.75
N THR A 16 6.92 -0.74 -1.50
CA THR A 16 8.09 -0.20 -0.80
C THR A 16 8.16 -0.72 0.64
N ASN A 17 9.18 -0.31 1.39
CA ASN A 17 9.42 -0.66 2.77
C ASN A 17 9.50 0.63 3.60
N THR A 18 8.82 0.67 4.74
CA THR A 18 8.85 1.80 5.67
C THR A 18 10.27 2.10 6.16
N LYS A 19 11.09 1.06 6.40
CA LYS A 19 12.50 1.21 6.78
C LYS A 19 13.34 1.90 5.71
N LEU A 20 13.05 1.66 4.42
CA LEU A 20 13.74 2.37 3.33
C LEU A 20 13.43 3.87 3.35
N MET A 21 12.21 4.25 3.74
CA MET A 21 11.83 5.65 3.87
C MET A 21 12.61 6.33 5.00
N GLU A 22 12.71 5.68 6.16
CA GLU A 22 13.50 6.17 7.29
C GLU A 22 15.00 6.27 6.96
N GLU A 23 15.59 5.21 6.38
CA GLU A 23 17.01 5.18 5.99
C GLU A 23 17.37 6.27 4.96
N HIS A 24 16.41 6.72 4.15
CA HIS A 24 16.58 7.81 3.19
C HIS A 24 16.06 9.16 3.69
N ASN A 25 15.84 9.30 5.01
CA ASN A 25 15.40 10.54 5.67
C ASN A 25 14.13 11.14 5.06
N LYS A 26 13.18 10.28 4.64
CA LYS A 26 11.87 10.73 4.19
C LYS A 26 11.03 11.11 5.39
N GLU A 27 10.44 12.31 5.34
CA GLU A 27 9.43 12.71 6.30
C GLU A 27 8.15 11.91 6.02
N PHE A 28 7.65 11.19 7.02
CA PHE A 28 6.41 10.45 6.92
C PHE A 28 5.58 10.58 8.18
N VAL A 29 4.29 10.30 8.04
CA VAL A 29 3.40 9.98 9.16
C VAL A 29 2.63 8.71 8.83
N PHE A 30 2.27 7.93 9.83
CA PHE A 30 1.35 6.81 9.64
C PHE A 30 0.30 6.78 10.74
N THR A 31 -0.78 6.05 10.47
CA THR A 31 -1.89 5.88 11.41
C THR A 31 -2.07 4.42 11.78
N ASP A 32 -2.62 4.16 12.96
CA ASP A 32 -3.04 2.81 13.41
C ASP A 32 -4.43 2.38 12.91
N GLY A 33 -5.09 3.25 12.14
CA GLY A 33 -6.37 3.02 11.47
C GLY A 33 -6.81 4.21 10.63
N HIS A 34 -8.02 4.16 10.06
CA HIS A 34 -8.54 5.18 9.15
C HIS A 34 -8.57 6.58 9.80
N ALA A 35 -7.88 7.56 9.21
CA ALA A 35 -7.66 8.88 9.79
C ALA A 35 -8.95 9.73 10.01
N ILE A 36 -10.07 9.35 9.39
CA ILE A 36 -11.30 10.16 9.34
C ILE A 36 -12.28 9.85 10.51
N MET A 37 -12.11 8.73 11.22
CA MET A 37 -12.98 8.38 12.35
C MET A 37 -12.28 8.62 13.69
N ALA A 38 -12.26 9.87 14.16
CA ALA A 38 -12.15 10.36 15.55
C ALA A 38 -11.16 9.71 16.58
N LEU A 39 -10.32 8.74 16.21
CA LEU A 39 -9.60 7.85 17.15
C LEU A 39 -8.27 7.29 16.58
N SER A 40 -7.76 7.85 15.49
CA SER A 40 -6.50 7.39 14.89
C SER A 40 -5.39 8.36 15.27
N GLU A 41 -4.37 7.87 15.98
CA GLU A 41 -3.19 8.67 16.31
C GLU A 41 -2.23 8.70 15.12
N PHE A 42 -1.48 9.80 15.00
CA PHE A 42 -0.44 9.94 14.00
C PHE A 42 0.91 9.67 14.63
N TYR A 43 1.67 8.80 13.99
CA TYR A 43 3.00 8.40 14.39
C TYR A 43 4.01 8.84 13.34
N LYS A 44 5.22 9.15 13.80
CA LYS A 44 6.33 9.63 12.97
C LYS A 44 7.62 8.83 13.19
N ASP A 45 7.55 7.83 14.07
CA ASP A 45 8.66 6.96 14.42
C ASP A 45 8.26 5.51 14.09
N LEU A 46 9.14 4.78 13.40
CA LEU A 46 8.86 3.40 13.04
C LEU A 46 8.78 2.47 14.26
N GLU A 47 9.31 2.86 15.42
CA GLU A 47 9.12 2.12 16.68
C GLU A 47 7.63 1.99 17.05
N ASP A 48 6.80 2.97 16.67
CA ASP A 48 5.35 2.94 16.91
C ASP A 48 4.58 2.02 15.95
N LEU A 49 5.24 1.35 14.98
CA LEU A 49 4.59 0.34 14.13
C LEU A 49 4.04 -0.84 14.95
N ALA A 50 4.52 -1.04 16.18
CA ALA A 50 3.95 -2.00 17.12
C ALA A 50 2.49 -1.68 17.51
N ARG A 51 2.01 -0.45 17.27
CA ARG A 51 0.63 -0.03 17.53
C ARG A 51 -0.34 -0.39 16.40
N VAL A 52 0.18 -0.72 15.22
CA VAL A 52 -0.61 -1.25 14.10
C VAL A 52 -1.02 -2.69 14.42
N ASP A 53 -2.30 -3.02 14.19
CA ASP A 53 -2.75 -4.39 14.37
C ASP A 53 -2.38 -5.28 13.18
N TRP A 54 -1.20 -5.87 13.27
CA TRP A 54 -0.70 -6.78 12.24
C TRP A 54 -1.59 -8.01 12.06
N SER A 55 -2.26 -8.50 13.10
CA SER A 55 -3.19 -9.64 12.98
C SER A 55 -4.41 -9.29 12.11
N VAL A 56 -4.89 -8.06 12.20
CA VAL A 56 -5.96 -7.52 11.34
C VAL A 56 -5.43 -7.22 9.94
N MET A 57 -4.22 -6.67 9.82
CA MET A 57 -3.58 -6.41 8.51
C MET A 57 -3.33 -7.69 7.72
N GLU A 58 -3.04 -8.82 8.37
CA GLU A 58 -2.80 -10.11 7.72
C GLU A 58 -4.08 -10.94 7.49
N SER A 59 -5.22 -10.54 8.06
CA SER A 59 -6.48 -11.29 7.96
C SER A 59 -7.03 -11.42 6.54
N LYS A 60 -7.36 -12.65 6.12
CA LYS A 60 -7.97 -12.89 4.80
C LYS A 60 -9.36 -12.26 4.64
N TYR A 61 -10.10 -12.03 5.73
CA TYR A 61 -11.50 -11.58 5.70
C TYR A 61 -11.64 -10.14 6.21
N TRP A 62 -12.39 -9.29 5.49
CA TRP A 62 -12.40 -7.82 5.62
C TRP A 62 -13.73 -7.23 6.11
N PHE A 63 -14.58 -8.07 6.68
CA PHE A 63 -15.89 -7.65 7.16
C PHE A 63 -15.81 -7.44 8.66
N ASP A 64 -16.45 -6.37 9.13
CA ASP A 64 -16.75 -6.22 10.55
C ASP A 64 -17.67 -7.37 10.93
N ASP A 65 -17.34 -8.11 11.98
CA ASP A 65 -18.22 -9.08 12.60
C ASP A 65 -18.70 -8.53 13.95
N ALA A 66 -19.71 -9.16 14.54
CA ALA A 66 -20.31 -8.71 15.79
C ALA A 66 -19.29 -8.64 16.96
N ASP A 67 -18.18 -9.37 16.85
CA ASP A 67 -17.10 -9.41 17.85
C ASP A 67 -16.00 -8.36 17.55
N HIS A 68 -15.92 -7.82 16.33
CA HIS A 68 -14.88 -6.90 15.88
C HIS A 68 -15.42 -5.74 15.02
N PRO A 69 -16.18 -4.80 15.61
CA PRO A 69 -16.80 -3.69 14.89
C PRO A 69 -15.82 -2.65 14.31
N ASP A 70 -14.52 -2.74 14.66
CA ASP A 70 -13.47 -1.76 14.27
C ASP A 70 -12.43 -2.33 13.28
N ARG A 71 -12.66 -3.54 12.75
CA ARG A 71 -11.69 -4.24 11.88
C ARG A 71 -11.44 -3.50 10.58
N LYS A 72 -12.47 -2.96 9.94
CA LYS A 72 -12.29 -2.17 8.71
C LYS A 72 -11.45 -0.93 8.94
N ARG A 73 -11.67 -0.20 10.04
CA ARG A 73 -10.92 1.02 10.38
C ARG A 73 -9.43 0.71 10.55
N ARG A 74 -9.08 -0.32 11.34
CA ARG A 74 -7.68 -0.68 11.64
C ARG A 74 -6.94 -1.21 10.41
N ARG A 75 -7.64 -1.84 9.47
CA ARG A 75 -7.08 -2.26 8.17
C ARG A 75 -6.80 -1.10 7.21
N GLN A 76 -7.40 0.05 7.44
CA GLN A 76 -7.19 1.27 6.66
C GLN A 76 -6.14 2.16 7.31
N ALA A 77 -5.20 1.57 8.05
CA ALA A 77 -3.97 2.26 8.44
C ALA A 77 -3.21 2.72 7.18
N GLU A 78 -2.78 3.97 7.19
CA GLU A 78 -2.11 4.61 6.06
C GLU A 78 -0.68 4.96 6.42
N PHE A 79 0.24 4.87 5.46
CA PHE A 79 1.61 5.37 5.58
C PHE A 79 1.80 6.47 4.54
N LEU A 80 1.97 7.71 5.01
CA LEU A 80 1.94 8.91 4.20
C LEU A 80 3.33 9.55 4.21
N VAL A 81 4.00 9.55 3.05
CA VAL A 81 5.27 10.25 2.86
C VAL A 81 5.00 11.68 2.38
N HIS A 82 5.70 12.65 2.95
CA HIS A 82 5.56 14.06 2.58
C HIS A 82 6.11 14.31 1.17
N GLN A 83 5.31 15.00 0.34
CA GLN A 83 5.60 15.43 -1.03
C GLN A 83 5.79 14.31 -2.07
N GLN A 84 6.91 13.58 -2.02
CA GLN A 84 7.29 12.65 -3.09
C GLN A 84 8.18 11.51 -2.60
N VAL A 85 8.09 10.40 -3.33
CA VAL A 85 8.93 9.20 -3.16
C VAL A 85 9.58 8.88 -4.50
N GLU A 86 10.90 8.81 -4.54
CA GLU A 86 11.64 8.44 -5.75
C GLU A 86 11.38 6.97 -6.11
N LEU A 87 11.29 6.69 -7.42
CA LEU A 87 11.07 5.33 -7.92
C LEU A 87 12.14 4.34 -7.44
N SER A 88 13.37 4.80 -7.17
CA SER A 88 14.46 3.98 -6.63
C SER A 88 14.19 3.44 -5.22
N LEU A 89 13.23 4.01 -4.49
CA LEU A 89 12.83 3.55 -3.16
C LEU A 89 11.74 2.47 -3.21
N PHE A 90 11.25 2.11 -4.40
CA PHE A 90 10.30 1.02 -4.56
C PHE A 90 11.03 -0.29 -4.88
N LEU A 91 10.61 -1.35 -4.19
CA LEU A 91 11.11 -2.72 -4.37
C LEU A 91 10.62 -3.35 -5.68
N GLY A 92 9.47 -2.88 -6.19
CA GLY A 92 8.89 -3.36 -7.43
C GLY A 92 7.41 -3.03 -7.58
N ILE A 93 6.82 -3.63 -8.62
CA ILE A 93 5.41 -3.47 -8.99
C ILE A 93 4.69 -4.82 -8.91
N GLY A 94 3.62 -4.87 -8.13
CA GLY A 94 2.65 -5.96 -8.09
C GLY A 94 1.57 -5.76 -9.15
N VAL A 95 1.29 -6.78 -9.95
CA VAL A 95 0.23 -6.78 -10.98
C VAL A 95 -0.67 -8.00 -10.86
N TYR A 96 -1.92 -7.90 -11.33
CA TYR A 96 -2.87 -9.00 -11.21
C TYR A 96 -2.56 -10.21 -12.09
N ASN A 97 -2.16 -9.99 -13.35
CA ASN A 97 -1.98 -11.06 -14.34
C ASN A 97 -0.87 -10.74 -15.36
N GLN A 98 -0.61 -11.72 -16.23
CA GLN A 98 0.44 -11.64 -17.26
C GLN A 98 0.22 -10.49 -18.26
N ARG A 99 -1.02 -10.23 -18.68
CA ARG A 99 -1.35 -9.10 -19.57
C ARG A 99 -0.93 -7.76 -18.97
N MET A 100 -1.22 -7.55 -17.68
CA MET A 100 -0.82 -6.31 -17.01
C MET A 100 0.71 -6.26 -16.82
N LYS A 101 1.35 -7.38 -16.48
CA LYS A 101 2.82 -7.47 -16.41
C LYS A 101 3.49 -7.01 -17.71
N GLU A 102 3.00 -7.47 -18.85
CA GLU A 102 3.51 -7.08 -20.17
C GLU A 102 3.30 -5.59 -20.46
N THR A 103 2.12 -5.07 -20.12
CA THR A 103 1.82 -3.64 -20.25
C THR A 103 2.78 -2.79 -19.43
N VAL A 104 2.96 -3.11 -18.15
CA VAL A 104 3.87 -2.37 -17.25
C VAL A 104 5.32 -2.48 -17.72
N ASN A 105 5.79 -3.67 -18.10
CA ASN A 105 7.15 -3.85 -18.59
C ASN A 105 7.41 -3.06 -19.88
N LYS A 106 6.40 -2.93 -20.76
CA LYS A 106 6.52 -2.11 -21.97
C LYS A 106 6.73 -0.63 -21.61
N ILE A 107 5.96 -0.12 -20.65
CA ILE A 107 6.09 1.26 -20.15
C ILE A 107 7.47 1.46 -19.52
N LEU A 108 7.88 0.58 -18.60
CA LEU A 108 9.20 0.67 -17.95
C LEU A 108 10.34 0.68 -18.97
N LYS A 109 10.26 -0.16 -20.01
CA LYS A 109 11.23 -0.21 -21.10
C LYS A 109 11.27 1.09 -21.92
N GLU A 110 10.12 1.69 -22.20
CA GLU A 110 10.02 2.97 -22.93
C GLU A 110 10.74 4.10 -22.19
N TYR A 111 10.60 4.13 -20.86
CA TYR A 111 11.24 5.13 -19.99
C TYR A 111 12.62 4.72 -19.47
N HIS A 112 13.17 3.59 -19.91
CA HIS A 112 14.47 3.06 -19.46
C HIS A 112 14.57 2.89 -17.94
N ILE A 113 13.46 2.49 -17.30
CA ILE A 113 13.38 2.27 -15.86
C ILE A 113 13.56 0.77 -15.58
N GLU A 114 14.56 0.43 -14.75
CA GLU A 114 14.75 -0.92 -14.25
C GLU A 114 13.98 -1.12 -12.95
N MET A 115 12.90 -1.91 -13.00
CA MET A 115 12.09 -2.24 -11.82
C MET A 115 11.47 -3.63 -11.97
N ASN A 116 11.44 -4.38 -10.87
CA ASN A 116 10.85 -5.72 -10.86
C ASN A 116 9.32 -5.66 -10.98
N VAL A 117 8.75 -6.39 -11.93
CA VAL A 117 7.29 -6.55 -12.08
C VAL A 117 6.88 -7.99 -11.82
N LEU A 118 6.08 -8.21 -10.77
CA LEU A 118 5.69 -9.53 -10.30
C LEU A 118 4.17 -9.69 -10.29
N ILE A 119 3.70 -10.87 -10.72
CA ILE A 119 2.29 -11.22 -10.65
C ILE A 119 1.95 -11.56 -9.19
N ARG A 120 0.95 -10.87 -8.63
CA ARG A 120 0.51 -10.90 -7.23
C ARG A 120 -1.02 -10.86 -7.12
N PRO A 121 -1.75 -11.86 -7.63
CA PRO A 121 -3.21 -11.88 -7.58
C PRO A 121 -3.77 -11.80 -6.15
N GLN A 122 -2.99 -12.22 -5.15
CA GLN A 122 -3.36 -12.12 -3.73
C GLN A 122 -3.47 -10.69 -3.18
N PHE A 123 -3.01 -9.67 -3.93
CA PHE A 123 -3.19 -8.25 -3.56
C PHE A 123 -4.57 -7.71 -3.99
N TYR A 124 -5.36 -8.51 -4.68
CA TYR A 124 -6.62 -8.13 -5.30
C TYR A 124 -7.76 -8.96 -4.71
N TYR A 125 -9.00 -8.52 -4.95
CA TYR A 125 -10.19 -8.94 -4.21
C TYR A 125 -11.17 -9.76 -5.06
#